data_AF-A0A662DCI1-F1
#
_entry.id   AF-A0A662DCI1-F1
#
_cell.length_a   1.000
_cell.length_b   1.000
_cell.length_c   1.000
_cell.angle_alpha   90.00
_cell.angle_beta   90.00
_cell.angle_gamma   90.00
#
_symmetry.space_group_name_H-M   'P 1'
#
loop_
_entity.id
_entity.type
_entity.pdbx_description
1 polymer ?
#
loop_
_entity_poly.entity_id
_entity_poly.type
_entity_poly.pdbx_seq_one_letter_code
_entity_poly.pdbx_strand_id
1 'polypeptide(L)' 'QGIASYNDERIKSIWHYWGQDPDLEMIRDFISCIKENRPVSITGEDGRKALAVALSAYCSLEKGDTVYVDYG' A
#
# COMPACT_ATOMS: atom_id res chain seq x y z
N GLN A 1 -15.26 -2.27 9.75
CA GLN A 1 -16.44 -1.51 10.18
C GLN A 1 -15.96 -0.45 11.17
N GLY A 2 -16.02 0.84 10.81
CA GLY A 2 -15.57 1.95 11.66
C GLY A 2 -16.77 2.71 12.22
N ILE A 3 -16.61 3.30 13.41
CA ILE A 3 -17.66 4.10 14.06
C ILE A 3 -17.32 5.58 13.84
N ALA A 4 -18.24 6.34 13.26
CA ALA A 4 -18.12 7.79 13.19
C ALA A 4 -18.68 8.40 14.48
N SER A 5 -17.88 9.15 15.21
CA SER A 5 -18.36 10.04 16.28
C SER A 5 -18.41 11.47 15.75
N TYR A 6 -19.54 12.14 15.99
CA TYR A 6 -19.77 13.54 15.60
C TYR A 6 -19.62 14.41 16.85
N ASN A 7 -18.71 15.39 16.83
CA ASN A 7 -18.54 16.37 17.91
C ASN A 7 -19.03 17.74 17.40
N ASP A 8 -20.12 18.23 17.97
CA ASP A 8 -20.90 19.39 17.51
C ASP A 8 -20.14 20.72 17.66
N GLU A 9 -19.16 20.80 18.58
CA GLU A 9 -18.52 22.08 18.91
C GLU A 9 -17.43 22.50 17.91
N ARG A 10 -16.97 21.57 17.06
CA ARG A 10 -16.02 21.83 15.98
C ARG A 10 -16.28 20.84 14.87
N ILE A 11 -16.90 21.27 13.77
CA ILE A 11 -17.15 20.46 12.57
C ILE A 11 -15.84 19.79 12.12
N LYS A 12 -15.59 18.57 12.63
CA LYS A 12 -14.48 17.68 12.30
C LYS A 12 -15.01 16.27 12.48
N SER A 13 -15.28 15.60 11.36
CA SER A 13 -15.46 14.16 11.34
C SER A 13 -14.12 13.51 11.70
N ILE A 14 -14.03 12.99 12.92
CA ILE A 14 -12.84 12.27 13.39
C ILE A 14 -13.01 10.81 12.94
N TRP A 15 -12.28 10.42 11.90
CA TRP A 15 -12.22 9.03 11.49
C TRP A 15 -11.34 8.26 12.48
N HIS A 16 -11.96 7.47 13.34
CA HIS A 16 -11.25 6.50 14.16
C HIS A 16 -11.01 5.23 13.34
N TYR A 17 -9.73 4.95 13.03
CA TYR A 17 -9.34 3.69 12.43
C TYR A 17 -9.54 2.55 13.44
N TRP A 18 -10.56 1.71 13.23
CA TRP A 18 -10.77 0.47 13.97
C TRP A 18 -10.29 -0.70 13.11
N GLY A 19 -8.99 -0.98 13.16
CA GLY A 19 -8.31 -2.03 12.40
C GLY A 19 -6.89 -2.27 12.92
N GLN A 20 -6.26 -3.36 12.49
CA GLN A 20 -4.81 -3.58 12.71
C GLN A 20 -4.02 -2.62 11.81
N ASP A 21 -2.92 -2.06 12.29
CA ASP A 21 -2.03 -1.22 11.50
C ASP A 21 -1.29 -2.09 10.46
N PRO A 22 -1.69 -2.06 9.17
CA PRO A 22 -1.14 -2.97 8.19
C PRO A 22 0.34 -2.69 7.90
N ASP A 23 0.79 -1.44 8.02
CA ASP A 23 2.19 -1.07 7.81
C ASP A 23 3.05 -1.66 8.92
N LEU A 24 2.57 -1.54 10.17
CA LEU A 24 3.23 -2.16 11.31
C LEU A 24 3.31 -3.68 11.17
N GLU A 25 2.23 -4.33 10.75
CA GLU A 25 2.21 -5.79 10.57
C GLU A 25 3.11 -6.24 9.42
N MET A 26 3.21 -5.49 8.32
CA MET A 26 4.16 -5.76 7.23
C MET A 26 5.61 -5.71 7.72
N ILE A 27 5.97 -4.71 8.56
CA ILE A 27 7.31 -4.61 9.14
C ILE A 27 7.57 -5.79 10.08
N ARG A 28 6.60 -6.16 10.93
CA ARG A 28 6.73 -7.31 11.83
C ARG A 28 6.92 -8.62 11.06
N ASP A 29 6.17 -8.83 10.00
CA ASP A 29 6.29 -10.00 9.13
C ASP A 29 7.69 -10.10 8.53
N PHE A 30 8.20 -8.99 7.97
CA PHE A 30 9.54 -8.94 7.41
C PHE A 30 10.63 -9.29 8.45
N ILE A 31 10.52 -8.77 9.67
CA ILE A 31 11.46 -9.10 10.76
C ILE A 31 11.36 -10.60 11.14
N SER A 32 10.15 -11.15 11.23
CA SER A 32 9.94 -12.59 11.47
C SER A 32 10.58 -13.44 10.37
N CYS A 33 10.46 -13.03 9.09
CA CYS A 33 11.09 -13.73 7.97
C CYS A 33 12.59 -13.94 8.19
N ILE A 34 13.27 -12.87 8.61
CA ILE A 34 14.71 -12.88 8.88
C ILE A 34 15.03 -13.80 10.07
N LYS A 35 14.30 -13.67 11.17
CA LYS A 35 14.54 -14.45 12.40
C LYS A 35 14.33 -15.94 12.22
N GLU A 36 13.32 -16.31 11.45
CA GLU A 36 12.91 -17.69 11.21
C GLU A 36 13.59 -18.31 9.98
N ASN A 37 14.41 -17.53 9.26
CA ASN A 37 15.02 -17.92 8.00
C ASN A 37 13.98 -18.48 7.00
N ARG A 38 12.84 -17.81 6.89
CA ARG A 38 11.75 -18.13 5.96
C ARG A 38 11.69 -17.10 4.83
N PRO A 39 11.17 -17.47 3.65
CA PRO A 39 10.98 -16.51 2.57
C PRO A 39 9.98 -15.41 2.96
N VAL A 40 10.24 -14.20 2.47
CA VAL A 40 9.28 -13.09 2.51
C VAL A 40 8.12 -13.38 1.55
N SER A 41 6.93 -12.92 1.93
CA SER A 41 5.72 -13.03 1.10
C SER A 41 5.76 -12.08 -0.10
N ILE A 42 6.38 -10.91 0.07
CA ILE A 42 6.58 -9.90 -0.97
C ILE A 42 8.09 -9.67 -1.15
N THR A 43 8.58 -9.97 -2.34
CA THR A 43 9.99 -9.86 -2.70
C THR A 43 10.33 -8.48 -3.26
N GLY A 44 11.63 -8.19 -3.40
CA GLY A 44 12.07 -6.99 -4.10
C GLY A 44 11.65 -6.97 -5.58
N GLU A 45 11.50 -8.14 -6.21
CA GLU A 45 11.04 -8.26 -7.59
C GLU A 45 9.56 -7.85 -7.74
N ASP A 46 8.73 -8.19 -6.76
CA ASP A 46 7.33 -7.75 -6.72
C ASP A 46 7.26 -6.23 -6.62
N GLY A 47 8.12 -5.61 -5.79
CA GLY A 47 8.25 -4.15 -5.70
C GLY A 47 8.71 -3.51 -7.00
N ARG A 48 9.67 -4.12 -7.70
CA ARG A 48 10.15 -3.64 -9.00
C ARG A 48 9.05 -3.68 -10.07
N LYS A 49 8.27 -4.76 -10.12
CA LYS A 49 7.13 -4.88 -11.04
C LYS A 49 6.01 -3.90 -10.70
N ALA A 50 5.71 -3.72 -9.41
CA ALA A 50 4.73 -2.72 -8.97
C ALA A 50 5.13 -1.30 -9.38
N LEU A 51 6.43 -0.96 -9.27
CA LEU A 51 6.95 0.33 -9.73
C LEU A 51 6.78 0.52 -11.24
N ALA A 52 7.03 -0.52 -12.04
CA ALA A 52 6.82 -0.46 -13.49
C ALA A 52 5.36 -0.14 -13.86
N VAL A 53 4.40 -0.74 -13.16
CA VAL A 53 2.98 -0.43 -13.33
C VAL A 53 2.68 1.03 -12.97
N ALA A 54 3.20 1.52 -11.84
CA ALA A 54 2.98 2.90 -11.41
C ALA A 54 3.51 3.92 -12.43
N LEU A 55 4.73 3.70 -12.94
CA LEU A 55 5.31 4.56 -13.97
C LEU A 55 4.51 4.51 -15.28
N SER A 56 4.06 3.32 -15.68
CA SER A 56 3.24 3.14 -16.88
C SER A 56 1.88 3.85 -16.76
N ALA A 57 1.28 3.88 -15.56
CA ALA A 57 0.06 4.65 -15.32
C ALA A 57 0.28 6.16 -15.50
N TYR A 58 1.40 6.70 -15.02
CA TYR A 58 1.76 8.10 -15.28
C TYR A 58 1.95 8.37 -16.78
N CYS A 59 2.68 7.50 -17.50
CA CYS A 59 2.85 7.64 -18.94
C CYS A 59 1.52 7.53 -19.72
N SER A 60 0.60 6.66 -19.29
CA SER A 60 -0.74 6.54 -19.89
C SER A 60 -1.53 7.83 -19.72
N LEU A 61 -1.48 8.43 -18.53
CA LEU A 61 -2.14 9.71 -18.25
C LEU A 61 -1.61 10.84 -19.15
N GLU A 62 -0.30 10.93 -19.32
CA GLU A 62 0.35 11.93 -20.18
C GLU A 62 -0.02 11.76 -21.66
N LYS A 63 -0.16 10.51 -22.13
CA LYS A 63 -0.51 10.21 -23.52
C LYS A 63 -2.01 10.24 -23.81
N GLY A 64 -2.85 10.11 -22.79
CA GLY A 64 -4.29 9.94 -22.95
C GLY A 64 -4.69 8.64 -23.64
N ASP A 65 -3.85 7.60 -23.59
CA ASP A 65 -4.08 6.31 -24.22
C ASP A 65 -3.47 5.17 -23.37
N THR A 66 -3.85 3.93 -23.68
CA THR A 66 -3.31 2.73 -23.04
C THR A 66 -1.84 2.55 -23.40
N VAL A 67 -1.02 2.17 -22.43
CA VAL A 67 0.40 1.83 -22.64
C VAL A 67 0.67 0.42 -22.13
N TYR A 68 1.65 -0.26 -22.72
CA TYR A 68 2.16 -1.51 -22.20
C TYR A 68 3.04 -1.26 -20.97
N VAL A 69 2.90 -2.11 -19.96
CA VAL A 69 3.82 -2.12 -18.82
C VAL A 69 5.06 -2.89 -19.22
N ASP A 70 6.20 -2.21 -19.21
CA ASP A 70 7.50 -2.83 -19.40
C ASP A 70 8.06 -3.28 -18.04
N TYR A 71 8.26 -4.60 -17.90
CA TYR A 71 8.83 -5.18 -16.69
C TYR A 71 10.34 -5.40 -16.78
N GLY A 72 11.01 -4.90 -17.82
CA GLY A 72 12.43 -5.10 -18.07
C GLY A 72 12.76 -6.49 -18.62
#